data_AF-A0A2W7UEY9-F1
#
_entry.id   AF-A0A2W7UEY9-F1
#
_cell.length_a   1.000
_cell.length_b   1.000
_cell.length_c   1.000
_cell.angle_alpha   90.00
_cell.angle_beta   90.00
_cell.angle_gamma   90.00
#
_symmetry.space_group_name_H-M   'P 1'
#
loop_
_entity.id
_entity.type
_entity.pdbx_description
1 polymer ?
#
loop_
_entity_poly.entity_id
_entity_poly.type
_entity_poly.pdbx_seq_one_letter_code
_entity_poly.pdbx_strand_id
1 'polypeptide(L)'
;MKTNIKYILGLFIAMTLTLVSCNEQEYSLGDLTAPSNIVINAEVVGQDATHPDGNGSGDVKFTITGDKALSYKIDYDANTPVDLVLLPNGKTTKKYTNVGVHTYTVTAVVYGVGGTSSLITKDVTVRSDFTAPAEMVTALTNDGSKTWVVDKSVPGHLGVGPWNVGSIRPEWWAAGVNEKVASANCFYTATFTFAKVAATGNLELKVTTPDGAFTKTGSLTTLPGIPSSGAEGCYNYPGGTSAFSFVPASSGAPAEASSGDNSPSTQVSILLAGVDTFIGYGAVLKEYEILAITSDYLYLRVQGTETGNAWYLKLKPAP
;
A
#
# COMPACT_ATOMS: atom_id res chain seq x y z
N MET A 1 -76.58 -8.91 -34.86
CA MET A 1 -75.35 -8.30 -34.32
C MET A 1 -74.55 -7.67 -35.45
N LYS A 2 -74.76 -6.38 -35.75
CA LYS A 2 -74.06 -5.64 -36.82
C LYS A 2 -73.70 -4.24 -36.35
N THR A 3 -72.86 -4.18 -35.32
CA THR A 3 -72.29 -2.94 -34.75
C THR A 3 -71.32 -3.49 -33.71
N ASN A 4 -70.00 -3.55 -33.93
CA ASN A 4 -69.07 -2.49 -33.51
C ASN A 4 -67.65 -2.73 -34.09
N ILE A 5 -67.48 -3.65 -35.04
CA ILE A 5 -66.16 -4.04 -35.59
C ILE A 5 -65.40 -2.86 -36.22
N LYS A 6 -66.10 -1.93 -36.88
CA LYS A 6 -65.46 -0.77 -37.52
C LYS A 6 -64.80 0.19 -36.52
N TYR A 7 -65.39 0.34 -35.32
CA TYR A 7 -64.84 1.18 -34.26
C TYR A 7 -63.69 0.49 -33.53
N ILE A 8 -63.76 -0.84 -33.35
CA ILE A 8 -62.67 -1.64 -32.76
C ILE A 8 -61.44 -1.65 -33.69
N LEU A 9 -61.63 -1.81 -35.00
CA LEU A 9 -60.53 -1.79 -35.97
C LEU A 9 -59.88 -0.40 -36.08
N GLY A 10 -60.68 0.67 -36.01
CA GLY A 10 -60.17 2.04 -35.96
C GLY A 10 -59.37 2.35 -34.69
N LEU A 11 -59.84 1.87 -33.53
CA LEU A 11 -59.12 2.00 -32.26
C LEU A 11 -57.81 1.19 -32.25
N PHE A 12 -57.81 0.00 -32.86
CA PHE A 12 -56.61 -0.83 -32.98
C PHE A 12 -55.55 -0.17 -33.87
N ILE A 13 -55.95 0.40 -35.01
CA ILE A 13 -55.04 1.12 -35.92
C ILE A 13 -54.50 2.40 -35.25
N ALA A 14 -55.35 3.16 -34.55
CA ALA A 14 -54.92 4.35 -33.81
C ALA A 14 -53.92 4.03 -32.68
N MET A 15 -54.09 2.89 -32.00
CA MET A 15 -53.21 2.45 -30.91
C MET A 15 -51.88 1.87 -31.42
N THR A 16 -51.84 1.31 -32.63
CA THR A 16 -50.58 0.89 -33.27
C THR A 16 -49.72 2.08 -33.73
N LEU A 17 -50.33 3.23 -34.06
CA LEU A 17 -49.63 4.44 -34.48
C LEU A 17 -48.93 5.16 -33.31
N THR A 18 -49.33 4.92 -32.06
CA THR A 18 -48.67 5.48 -30.87
C THR A 18 -47.47 4.66 -30.38
N LEU A 19 -47.28 3.43 -30.89
CA LEU A 19 -46.16 2.55 -30.50
C LEU A 19 -44.87 2.78 -31.31
N VAL A 20 -44.89 3.66 -32.31
CA VAL A 20 -43.75 3.93 -33.22
C VAL A 20 -42.95 5.18 -32.81
N SER A 21 -43.27 5.81 -31.67
CA SER A 21 -42.58 7.02 -31.17
C SER A 21 -41.57 6.75 -30.05
N CYS A 22 -41.07 5.52 -29.92
CA CYS A 22 -39.80 5.28 -29.25
C CYS A 22 -38.68 5.42 -30.28
N ASN A 23 -38.24 6.65 -30.55
CA ASN A 23 -36.87 6.81 -31.04
C ASN A 23 -35.96 6.45 -29.86
N GLU A 24 -35.47 5.21 -29.84
CA GLU A 24 -34.36 4.87 -28.96
C GLU A 24 -33.20 5.78 -29.36
N GLN A 25 -32.77 6.65 -28.44
CA GLN A 25 -31.54 7.42 -28.66
C GLN A 25 -30.38 6.42 -28.76
N GLU A 26 -29.90 6.20 -29.98
CA GLU A 26 -28.66 5.48 -30.19
C GLU A 26 -27.51 6.29 -29.62
N TYR A 27 -27.00 5.86 -28.47
CA TYR A 27 -25.76 6.38 -27.91
C TYR A 27 -24.58 5.69 -28.61
N SER A 28 -23.90 6.41 -29.50
CA SER A 28 -22.64 5.97 -30.08
C SER A 28 -21.47 6.62 -29.33
N LEU A 29 -20.47 5.82 -28.97
CA LEU A 29 -19.25 6.28 -28.28
C LEU A 29 -18.22 6.94 -29.23
N GLY A 30 -18.57 7.09 -30.52
CA GLY A 30 -17.63 7.56 -31.54
C GLY A 30 -16.51 6.55 -31.83
N ASP A 31 -15.44 7.01 -32.48
CA ASP A 31 -14.31 6.16 -32.84
C ASP A 31 -13.48 5.77 -31.61
N LEU A 32 -13.58 4.49 -31.24
CA LEU A 32 -12.80 3.89 -30.16
C LEU A 32 -11.41 3.49 -30.64
N THR A 33 -10.50 4.46 -30.75
CA THR A 33 -9.09 4.19 -31.05
C THR A 33 -8.27 4.02 -29.78
N ALA A 34 -7.69 2.83 -29.58
CA ALA A 34 -6.75 2.59 -28.50
C ALA A 34 -5.48 3.44 -28.62
N PRO A 35 -4.82 3.82 -27.51
CA PRO A 35 -3.56 4.55 -27.56
C PRO A 35 -2.46 3.79 -28.30
N SER A 36 -1.60 4.52 -29.00
CA SER A 36 -0.49 3.98 -29.81
C SER A 36 0.83 4.70 -29.52
N ASN A 37 1.94 4.22 -30.09
CA ASN A 37 3.28 4.82 -29.94
C ASN A 37 3.66 5.03 -28.46
N ILE A 38 3.32 4.04 -27.64
CA ILE A 38 3.54 4.12 -26.19
C ILE A 38 5.02 3.89 -25.89
N VAL A 39 5.58 4.75 -25.05
CA VAL A 39 6.98 4.66 -24.61
C VAL A 39 7.04 4.74 -23.10
N ILE A 40 7.76 3.81 -22.48
CA ILE A 40 8.20 3.89 -21.08
C ILE A 40 9.63 4.43 -21.07
N ASN A 41 9.80 5.68 -20.65
CA ASN A 41 11.11 6.20 -20.27
C ASN A 41 11.36 5.93 -18.78
N ALA A 42 12.52 5.35 -18.46
CA ALA A 42 12.92 5.01 -17.10
C ALA A 42 14.35 5.54 -16.91
N GLU A 43 14.48 6.63 -16.17
CA GLU A 43 15.76 7.26 -15.82
C GLU A 43 16.18 6.74 -14.46
N VAL A 44 17.17 5.85 -14.42
CA VAL A 44 17.78 5.38 -13.17
C VAL A 44 18.70 6.48 -12.65
N VAL A 45 18.45 6.97 -11.43
CA VAL A 45 19.16 8.14 -10.89
C VAL A 45 20.65 7.85 -10.73
N GLY A 46 21.47 8.73 -11.29
CA GLY A 46 22.93 8.62 -11.25
C GLY A 46 23.49 7.53 -12.18
N GLN A 47 22.72 7.08 -13.17
CA GLN A 47 23.21 6.18 -14.21
C GLN A 47 24.20 6.90 -15.14
N ASP A 48 25.39 6.33 -15.30
CA ASP A 48 26.43 6.79 -16.21
C ASP A 48 27.31 5.62 -16.70
N ALA A 49 28.36 5.90 -17.48
CA ALA A 49 29.24 4.86 -18.03
C ALA A 49 30.00 4.03 -16.97
N THR A 50 30.21 4.59 -15.77
CA THR A 50 30.86 3.93 -14.63
C THR A 50 29.87 3.36 -13.62
N HIS A 51 28.62 3.81 -13.66
CA HIS A 51 27.51 3.39 -12.80
C HIS A 51 26.31 2.96 -13.66
N PRO A 52 26.40 1.85 -14.41
CA PRO A 52 25.36 1.44 -15.36
C PRO A 52 24.02 1.14 -14.71
N ASP A 53 24.01 0.80 -13.42
CA ASP A 53 22.78 0.46 -12.65
C ASP A 53 22.37 1.59 -11.68
N GLY A 54 22.93 2.80 -11.84
CA GLY A 54 22.65 3.96 -11.00
C GLY A 54 23.61 4.17 -9.83
N ASN A 55 23.36 5.21 -9.05
CA ASN A 55 24.21 5.62 -7.93
C ASN A 55 23.96 4.86 -6.61
N GLY A 56 23.09 3.86 -6.59
CA GLY A 56 22.72 3.12 -5.39
C GLY A 56 21.52 3.68 -4.62
N SER A 57 20.93 4.80 -5.05
CA SER A 57 19.73 5.37 -4.39
C SER A 57 18.47 4.51 -4.55
N GLY A 58 18.44 3.62 -5.55
CA GLY A 58 17.26 2.88 -5.97
C GLY A 58 16.20 3.73 -6.67
N ASP A 59 16.44 5.03 -6.90
CA ASP A 59 15.44 5.94 -7.48
C ASP A 59 15.39 5.82 -9.00
N VAL A 60 14.18 5.64 -9.54
CA VAL A 60 13.91 5.62 -10.97
C VAL A 60 12.78 6.60 -11.29
N LYS A 61 13.05 7.54 -12.20
CA LYS A 61 12.03 8.46 -12.72
C LYS A 61 11.38 7.84 -13.95
N PHE A 62 10.10 7.56 -13.84
CA PHE A 62 9.30 7.03 -14.95
C PHE A 62 8.56 8.16 -15.65
N THR A 63 8.57 8.12 -16.98
CA THR A 63 7.70 8.93 -17.84
C THR A 63 7.08 8.03 -18.90
N ILE A 64 5.75 7.95 -18.92
CA ILE A 64 4.98 7.21 -19.90
C ILE A 64 4.31 8.21 -20.84
N THR A 65 4.47 8.01 -22.14
CA THR A 65 3.82 8.81 -23.19
C THR A 65 3.14 7.90 -24.19
N GLY A 66 2.11 8.38 -24.87
CA GLY A 66 1.50 7.70 -26.00
C GLY A 66 0.53 8.62 -26.76
N ASP A 67 0.31 8.34 -28.03
CA ASP A 67 -0.68 9.05 -28.84
C ASP A 67 -2.09 8.67 -28.41
N LYS A 68 -2.99 9.66 -28.36
CA LYS A 68 -4.38 9.51 -27.90
C LYS A 68 -4.51 8.95 -26.47
N ALA A 69 -3.45 9.09 -25.66
CA ALA A 69 -3.46 8.74 -24.25
C ALA A 69 -4.17 9.81 -23.40
N LEU A 70 -5.05 9.37 -22.52
CA LEU A 70 -5.80 10.22 -21.59
C LEU A 70 -5.41 9.97 -20.13
N SER A 71 -5.00 8.74 -19.80
CA SER A 71 -4.49 8.41 -18.48
C SER A 71 -3.55 7.21 -18.53
N TYR A 72 -2.74 7.05 -17.49
CA TYR A 72 -1.70 6.05 -17.41
C TYR A 72 -1.80 5.33 -16.08
N LYS A 73 -1.54 4.04 -16.08
CA LYS A 73 -1.24 3.27 -14.89
C LYS A 73 0.08 2.53 -15.08
N ILE A 74 0.80 2.30 -13.99
CA ILE A 74 2.05 1.54 -14.01
C ILE A 74 2.03 0.47 -12.91
N ASP A 75 2.54 -0.70 -13.26
CA ASP A 75 2.98 -1.75 -12.34
C ASP A 75 4.52 -1.76 -12.35
N TYR A 76 5.14 -1.80 -11.18
CA TYR A 76 6.59 -1.57 -11.02
C TYR A 76 7.43 -2.86 -11.02
N ASP A 77 6.78 -4.02 -11.02
CA ASP A 77 7.40 -5.32 -11.16
C ASP A 77 6.39 -6.34 -11.73
N ALA A 78 6.86 -7.55 -12.03
CA ALA A 78 6.02 -8.65 -12.49
C ALA A 78 6.05 -9.85 -11.52
N ASN A 79 6.69 -9.69 -10.35
CA ASN A 79 6.94 -10.77 -9.39
C ASN A 79 5.93 -10.77 -8.25
N THR A 80 5.13 -9.72 -8.13
CA THR A 80 4.03 -9.57 -7.18
C THR A 80 2.68 -9.54 -7.91
N PRO A 81 1.55 -9.71 -7.20
CA PRO A 81 0.23 -9.50 -7.80
C PRO A 81 0.13 -8.09 -8.39
N VAL A 82 -0.41 -7.99 -9.60
CA VAL A 82 -0.51 -6.74 -10.37
C VAL A 82 -1.09 -5.61 -9.52
N ASP A 83 -0.30 -4.53 -9.37
CA ASP A 83 -0.71 -3.31 -8.68
C ASP A 83 -0.60 -2.10 -9.62
N LEU A 84 -1.71 -1.74 -10.26
CA LEU A 84 -1.75 -0.65 -11.23
C LEU A 84 -1.92 0.70 -10.55
N VAL A 85 -0.80 1.39 -10.36
CA VAL A 85 -0.73 2.73 -9.77
C VAL A 85 -1.09 3.79 -10.81
N LEU A 86 -2.10 4.62 -10.50
CA LEU A 86 -2.54 5.72 -11.36
C LEU A 86 -1.47 6.83 -11.46
N LEU A 87 -1.11 7.19 -12.69
CA LEU A 87 -0.23 8.31 -13.01
C LEU A 87 -1.00 9.37 -13.82
N PRO A 88 -1.61 10.37 -13.19
CA PRO A 88 -2.47 11.35 -13.88
C PRO A 88 -1.77 12.11 -15.02
N ASN A 89 -0.47 12.34 -14.90
CA ASN A 89 0.35 13.05 -15.88
C ASN A 89 1.42 12.14 -16.54
N GLY A 90 1.30 10.82 -16.37
CA GLY A 90 2.25 9.84 -16.89
C GLY A 90 3.63 9.88 -16.25
N LYS A 91 3.84 10.63 -15.16
CA LYS A 91 5.15 10.79 -14.51
C LYS A 91 5.10 10.36 -13.05
N THR A 92 6.18 9.75 -12.59
CA THR A 92 6.36 9.34 -11.19
C THR A 92 7.84 9.07 -10.89
N THR A 93 8.20 9.06 -9.61
CA THR A 93 9.48 8.52 -9.15
C THR A 93 9.19 7.34 -8.25
N LYS A 94 9.82 6.19 -8.52
CA LYS A 94 9.75 4.99 -7.69
C LYS A 94 11.11 4.75 -7.06
N LYS A 95 11.12 4.54 -5.75
CA LYS A 95 12.30 4.04 -5.03
C LYS A 95 12.21 2.52 -4.95
N TYR A 96 13.22 1.83 -5.49
CA TYR A 96 13.42 0.39 -5.34
C TYR A 96 14.31 0.12 -4.12
N THR A 97 13.80 -0.69 -3.19
CA THR A 97 14.40 -0.86 -1.86
C THR A 97 15.08 -2.20 -1.65
N ASN A 98 15.00 -3.13 -2.62
CA ASN A 98 15.74 -4.38 -2.56
C ASN A 98 17.23 -4.09 -2.75
N VAL A 99 18.02 -4.33 -1.70
CA VAL A 99 19.45 -4.09 -1.71
C VAL A 99 20.16 -4.96 -2.75
N GLY A 100 21.14 -4.39 -3.45
CA GLY A 100 21.85 -5.00 -4.55
C GLY A 100 21.35 -4.53 -5.92
N VAL A 101 21.71 -5.28 -6.95
CA VAL A 101 21.30 -5.01 -8.34
C VAL A 101 20.18 -5.97 -8.72
N HIS A 102 19.03 -5.42 -9.12
CA HIS A 102 17.85 -6.18 -9.50
C HIS A 102 17.26 -5.66 -10.80
N THR A 103 16.76 -6.56 -11.64
CA THR A 103 16.02 -6.21 -12.85
C THR A 103 14.52 -6.37 -12.61
N TYR A 104 13.77 -5.31 -12.92
CA TYR A 104 12.32 -5.24 -12.77
C TYR A 104 11.66 -5.10 -14.13
N THR A 105 10.70 -5.96 -14.43
CA THR A 105 9.82 -5.81 -15.60
C THR A 105 8.65 -4.93 -15.21
N VAL A 106 8.69 -3.66 -15.62
CA VAL A 106 7.59 -2.72 -15.39
C VAL A 106 6.54 -2.84 -16.49
N THR A 107 5.27 -2.68 -16.13
CA THR A 107 4.14 -2.72 -17.06
C THR A 107 3.39 -1.39 -17.04
N ALA A 108 3.25 -0.74 -18.19
CA ALA A 108 2.40 0.44 -18.34
C ALA A 108 1.09 0.07 -19.03
N VAL A 109 -0.03 0.52 -18.48
CA VAL A 109 -1.35 0.48 -19.13
C VAL A 109 -1.78 1.90 -19.44
N VAL A 110 -2.03 2.18 -20.72
CA VAL A 110 -2.38 3.51 -21.21
C VAL A 110 -3.80 3.48 -21.72
N TYR A 111 -4.64 4.37 -21.20
CA TYR A 111 -6.06 4.44 -21.51
C TYR A 111 -6.37 5.62 -22.43
N GLY A 112 -7.21 5.38 -23.43
CA GLY A 112 -7.71 6.33 -24.41
C GLY A 112 -9.23 6.52 -24.32
N VAL A 113 -9.83 7.01 -25.40
CA VAL A 113 -11.26 7.31 -25.48
C VAL A 113 -12.09 6.04 -25.28
N GLY A 114 -13.24 6.18 -24.60
CA GLY A 114 -14.18 5.09 -24.34
C GLY A 114 -13.61 3.95 -23.51
N GLY A 115 -12.52 4.19 -22.77
CA GLY A 115 -11.86 3.17 -21.94
C GLY A 115 -11.01 2.18 -22.73
N THR A 116 -10.77 2.43 -24.02
CA THR A 116 -9.80 1.66 -24.80
C THR A 116 -8.42 1.72 -24.14
N SER A 117 -7.66 0.63 -24.21
CA SER A 117 -6.36 0.55 -23.55
C SER A 117 -5.36 -0.24 -24.35
N SER A 118 -4.09 0.15 -24.20
CA SER A 118 -2.93 -0.57 -24.71
C SER A 118 -1.94 -0.75 -23.57
N LEU A 119 -1.14 -1.83 -23.62
CA LEU A 119 -0.13 -2.10 -22.62
C LEU A 119 1.24 -2.30 -23.26
N ILE A 120 2.29 -1.99 -22.51
CA ILE A 120 3.68 -2.23 -22.89
C ILE A 120 4.48 -2.56 -21.63
N THR A 121 5.53 -3.37 -21.78
CA THR A 121 6.47 -3.70 -20.71
C THR A 121 7.87 -3.18 -21.01
N LYS A 122 8.67 -2.98 -19.96
CA LYS A 122 10.09 -2.61 -20.07
C LYS A 122 10.87 -3.19 -18.89
N ASP A 123 12.04 -3.72 -19.17
CA ASP A 123 12.97 -4.11 -18.11
C ASP A 123 13.81 -2.90 -17.66
N VAL A 124 13.97 -2.76 -16.35
CA VAL A 124 14.76 -1.72 -15.70
C VAL A 124 15.66 -2.38 -14.66
N THR A 125 16.98 -2.28 -14.86
CA THR A 125 17.97 -2.75 -13.87
C THR A 125 18.35 -1.60 -12.95
N VAL A 126 18.29 -1.85 -11.63
CA VAL A 126 18.45 -0.82 -10.61
C VAL A 126 19.37 -1.34 -9.50
N ARG A 127 20.34 -0.52 -9.09
CA ARG A 127 21.13 -0.72 -7.88
C ARG A 127 20.53 0.05 -6.70
N SER A 128 20.36 -0.63 -5.57
CA SER A 128 20.03 -0.04 -4.28
C SER A 128 21.07 -0.44 -3.24
N ASP A 129 21.74 0.54 -2.66
CA ASP A 129 22.76 0.35 -1.64
C ASP A 129 22.21 0.87 -0.31
N PHE A 130 22.13 0.00 0.71
CA PHE A 130 21.64 0.40 2.02
C PHE A 130 22.31 -0.36 3.14
N THR A 131 22.61 0.34 4.22
CA THR A 131 23.08 -0.23 5.48
C THR A 131 22.39 0.52 6.61
N ALA A 132 21.67 -0.22 7.46
CA ALA A 132 20.98 0.39 8.59
C ALA A 132 21.98 0.96 9.60
N PRO A 133 21.68 2.10 10.23
CA PRO A 133 22.47 2.61 11.35
C PRO A 133 22.53 1.57 12.48
N ALA A 134 23.73 1.30 13.00
CA ALA A 134 23.93 0.23 13.99
C ALA A 134 23.11 0.48 15.26
N GLU A 135 22.99 1.73 15.68
CA GLU A 135 22.19 2.17 16.81
C GLU A 135 20.70 1.83 16.65
N MET A 136 20.16 1.83 15.44
CA MET A 136 18.77 1.42 15.19
C MET A 136 18.59 -0.09 15.32
N VAL A 137 19.57 -0.86 14.82
CA VAL A 137 19.57 -2.32 14.97
C VAL A 137 19.65 -2.68 16.45
N THR A 138 20.57 -2.06 17.21
CA THR A 138 20.70 -2.23 18.66
C THR A 138 19.45 -1.78 19.39
N ALA A 139 18.87 -0.63 19.04
CA ALA A 139 17.64 -0.15 19.64
C ALA A 139 16.47 -1.12 19.43
N LEU A 140 16.31 -1.68 18.23
CA LEU A 140 15.22 -2.60 17.90
C LEU A 140 15.40 -3.99 18.50
N THR A 141 16.64 -4.51 18.54
CA THR A 141 16.93 -5.93 18.84
C THR A 141 17.71 -6.17 20.13
N ASN A 142 18.22 -5.12 20.79
CA ASN A 142 19.20 -5.23 21.88
C ASN A 142 20.45 -6.05 21.51
N ASP A 143 20.84 -6.04 20.23
CA ASP A 143 21.93 -6.87 19.65
C ASP A 143 21.76 -8.39 19.84
N GLY A 144 20.55 -8.84 20.16
CA GLY A 144 20.23 -10.25 20.30
C GLY A 144 18.75 -10.51 20.11
N SER A 145 17.94 -10.16 21.10
CA SER A 145 16.48 -10.23 21.00
C SER A 145 15.84 -9.19 21.91
N LYS A 146 14.79 -8.52 21.41
CA LYS A 146 13.96 -7.60 22.18
C LYS A 146 12.50 -7.74 21.78
N THR A 147 11.63 -7.83 22.78
CA THR A 147 10.19 -7.93 22.60
C THR A 147 9.53 -6.59 22.82
N TRP A 148 8.59 -6.23 21.93
CA TRP A 148 7.83 -5.00 21.95
C TRP A 148 6.33 -5.29 22.05
N VAL A 149 5.60 -4.34 22.63
CA VAL A 149 4.13 -4.33 22.70
C VAL A 149 3.63 -2.93 22.36
N VAL A 150 2.40 -2.83 21.87
CA VAL A 150 1.77 -1.52 21.66
C VAL A 150 1.59 -0.79 22.99
N ASP A 151 2.02 0.47 23.03
CA ASP A 151 1.99 1.25 24.26
C ASP A 151 0.63 1.90 24.51
N LYS A 152 -0.29 1.13 25.08
CA LYS A 152 -1.63 1.63 25.47
C LYS A 152 -1.63 2.77 26.49
N SER A 153 -0.50 3.04 27.15
CA SER A 153 -0.40 4.06 28.19
C SER A 153 -0.21 5.48 27.67
N VAL A 154 0.01 5.65 26.36
CA VAL A 154 0.17 6.96 25.72
C VAL A 154 -0.96 7.24 24.70
N PRO A 155 -1.36 8.50 24.51
CA PRO A 155 -2.29 8.86 23.45
C PRO A 155 -1.65 8.71 22.05
N GLY A 156 -2.48 8.41 21.06
CA GLY A 156 -2.09 8.19 19.68
C GLY A 156 -1.14 7.00 19.49
N HIS A 157 -1.19 6.00 20.36
CA HIS A 157 -0.44 4.75 20.18
C HIS A 157 -0.96 3.90 19.02
N LEU A 158 -2.22 4.15 18.64
CA LEU A 158 -2.82 3.76 17.38
C LEU A 158 -3.45 5.01 16.80
N GLY A 159 -3.29 5.25 15.51
CA GLY A 159 -3.94 6.37 14.85
C GLY A 159 -3.94 6.19 13.34
N VAL A 160 -4.76 7.00 12.67
CA VAL A 160 -4.94 6.98 11.22
C VAL A 160 -4.89 8.39 10.65
N GLY A 161 -4.25 8.51 9.50
CA GLY A 161 -4.19 9.72 8.69
C GLY A 161 -4.01 9.35 7.22
N PRO A 162 -3.82 10.34 6.34
CA PRO A 162 -3.57 10.06 4.93
C PRO A 162 -2.18 9.47 4.70
N TRP A 163 -2.07 8.57 3.73
CA TRP A 163 -0.80 8.15 3.13
C TRP A 163 -0.25 9.27 2.22
N ASN A 164 0.17 10.37 2.84
CA ASN A 164 0.63 11.58 2.17
C ASN A 164 1.83 12.17 2.92
N VAL A 165 2.91 12.51 2.21
CA VAL A 165 4.14 13.07 2.79
C VAL A 165 3.98 14.48 3.37
N GLY A 166 2.94 15.20 2.98
CA GLY A 166 2.54 16.46 3.58
C GLY A 166 1.86 16.32 4.95
N SER A 167 1.49 15.10 5.35
CA SER A 167 0.82 14.80 6.61
C SER A 167 1.34 13.50 7.22
N ILE A 168 2.37 13.64 8.07
CA ILE A 168 3.02 12.54 8.79
C ILE A 168 2.54 12.55 10.25
N ARG A 169 1.23 12.38 10.42
CA ARG A 169 0.57 12.32 11.74
C ARG A 169 -0.80 11.65 11.62
N PRO A 170 -1.36 11.12 12.72
CA PRO A 170 -2.71 10.55 12.74
C PRO A 170 -3.79 11.64 12.81
N GLU A 171 -3.94 12.45 11.76
CA GLU A 171 -4.83 13.63 11.80
C GLU A 171 -6.32 13.33 11.68
N TRP A 172 -6.70 12.16 11.16
CA TRP A 172 -8.11 11.79 11.06
C TRP A 172 -8.65 11.24 12.37
N TRP A 173 -7.84 10.44 13.06
CA TRP A 173 -8.17 9.93 14.39
C TRP A 173 -6.92 9.38 15.10
N ALA A 174 -6.84 9.58 16.41
CA ALA A 174 -5.80 9.05 17.27
C ALA A 174 -6.42 8.49 18.55
N ALA A 175 -6.02 7.27 18.93
CA ALA A 175 -6.56 6.58 20.08
C ALA A 175 -6.23 7.31 21.40
N GLY A 176 -7.21 7.44 22.27
CA GLY A 176 -7.02 7.77 23.68
C GLY A 176 -6.25 6.67 24.42
N VAL A 177 -5.76 7.02 25.61
CA VAL A 177 -5.10 6.05 26.50
C VAL A 177 -6.06 4.89 26.80
N ASN A 178 -5.56 3.66 26.71
CA ASN A 178 -6.31 2.41 26.92
C ASN A 178 -7.57 2.21 26.04
N GLU A 179 -7.74 2.96 24.94
CA GLU A 179 -9.02 2.99 24.21
C GLU A 179 -9.51 1.61 23.73
N LYS A 180 -8.62 0.73 23.27
CA LYS A 180 -9.02 -0.60 22.76
C LYS A 180 -9.07 -1.68 23.85
N VAL A 181 -8.87 -1.36 25.13
CA VAL A 181 -8.77 -2.39 26.19
C VAL A 181 -10.10 -3.14 26.36
N ALA A 182 -11.22 -2.43 26.29
CA ALA A 182 -12.54 -3.05 26.46
C ALA A 182 -13.04 -3.76 25.19
N SER A 183 -12.66 -3.28 24.00
CA SER A 183 -13.21 -3.74 22.73
C SER A 183 -12.31 -4.70 21.97
N ALA A 184 -10.99 -4.61 22.13
CA ALA A 184 -10.00 -5.37 21.37
C ALA A 184 -8.67 -5.49 22.12
N ASN A 185 -8.70 -6.04 23.35
CA ASN A 185 -7.50 -6.17 24.18
C ASN A 185 -6.36 -6.97 23.53
N CYS A 186 -6.68 -7.84 22.56
CA CYS A 186 -5.68 -8.57 21.78
C CYS A 186 -4.64 -7.68 21.11
N PHE A 187 -5.00 -6.44 20.77
CA PHE A 187 -4.06 -5.46 20.24
C PHE A 187 -2.90 -5.13 21.20
N TYR A 188 -3.15 -5.24 22.50
CA TYR A 188 -2.18 -4.96 23.55
C TYR A 188 -1.54 -6.21 24.16
N THR A 189 -2.11 -7.39 23.93
CA THR A 189 -1.50 -8.67 24.35
C THR A 189 -0.64 -9.28 23.25
N ALA A 190 -0.75 -8.79 22.01
CA ALA A 190 0.17 -9.11 20.94
C ALA A 190 1.60 -8.61 21.24
N THR A 191 2.58 -9.49 21.05
CA THR A 191 4.01 -9.20 21.24
C THR A 191 4.79 -9.37 19.94
N PHE A 192 5.76 -8.50 19.73
CA PHE A 192 6.61 -8.44 18.54
C PHE A 192 8.08 -8.56 18.97
N THR A 193 8.64 -9.75 18.82
CA THR A 193 10.03 -10.04 19.20
C THR A 193 10.93 -9.91 17.98
N PHE A 194 11.76 -8.87 17.96
CA PHE A 194 12.78 -8.68 16.94
C PHE A 194 14.10 -9.29 17.43
N ALA A 195 14.70 -10.14 16.60
CA ALA A 195 15.94 -10.81 16.91
C ALA A 195 16.99 -10.58 15.82
N LYS A 196 18.25 -10.50 16.25
CA LYS A 196 19.44 -10.57 15.42
C LYS A 196 20.10 -11.91 15.69
N VAL A 197 20.00 -12.83 14.74
CA VAL A 197 20.50 -14.20 14.87
C VAL A 197 22.02 -14.16 14.90
N ALA A 198 22.63 -14.41 16.07
CA ALA A 198 24.07 -14.25 16.28
C ALA A 198 24.95 -15.04 15.29
N ALA A 199 24.50 -16.20 14.83
CA ALA A 199 25.25 -17.06 13.92
C ALA A 199 25.33 -16.53 12.48
N THR A 200 24.30 -15.83 12.01
CA THR A 200 24.17 -15.40 10.60
C THR A 200 24.10 -13.88 10.43
N GLY A 201 23.82 -13.15 11.50
CA GLY A 201 23.46 -11.73 11.45
C GLY A 201 22.06 -11.47 10.91
N ASN A 202 21.29 -12.51 10.56
CA ASN A 202 19.95 -12.35 10.01
C ASN A 202 19.00 -11.74 11.02
N LEU A 203 18.02 -11.01 10.51
CA LEU A 203 17.00 -10.34 11.28
C LEU A 203 15.68 -11.10 11.18
N GLU A 204 15.09 -11.43 12.33
CA GLU A 204 13.86 -12.21 12.43
C GLU A 204 12.83 -11.50 13.32
N LEU A 205 11.57 -11.51 12.89
CA LEU A 205 10.43 -11.06 13.68
C LEU A 205 9.60 -12.27 14.05
N LYS A 206 9.42 -12.50 15.35
CA LYS A 206 8.42 -13.40 15.90
C LYS A 206 7.23 -12.60 16.41
N VAL A 207 6.05 -12.90 15.91
CA VAL A 207 4.77 -12.36 16.39
C VAL A 207 4.08 -13.40 17.23
N THR A 208 3.51 -13.00 18.36
CA THR A 208 2.68 -13.87 19.20
C THR A 208 1.43 -13.11 19.62
N THR A 209 0.28 -13.69 19.35
CA THR A 209 -1.04 -13.05 19.50
C THR A 209 -1.96 -13.96 20.31
N PRO A 210 -1.77 -14.06 21.64
CA PRO A 210 -2.48 -15.03 22.48
C PRO A 210 -4.01 -14.85 22.46
N ASP A 211 -4.48 -13.61 22.27
CA ASP A 211 -5.91 -13.28 22.17
C ASP A 211 -6.34 -12.95 20.72
N GLY A 212 -5.52 -13.27 19.73
CA GLY A 212 -5.77 -13.00 18.31
C GLY A 212 -5.12 -11.71 17.77
N ALA A 213 -5.29 -11.49 16.47
CA ALA A 213 -4.80 -10.30 15.77
C ALA A 213 -5.91 -9.25 15.64
N PHE A 214 -5.60 -7.99 15.97
CA PHE A 214 -6.53 -6.88 15.82
C PHE A 214 -6.57 -6.37 14.38
N THR A 215 -7.74 -6.34 13.75
CA THR A 215 -7.96 -5.83 12.38
C THR A 215 -9.28 -5.06 12.29
N LYS A 216 -9.42 -4.12 11.34
CA LYS A 216 -10.69 -3.42 11.08
C LYS A 216 -11.76 -4.31 10.45
N THR A 217 -11.34 -5.30 9.69
CA THR A 217 -12.18 -6.39 9.19
C THR A 217 -11.27 -7.48 8.65
N GLY A 218 -11.74 -8.71 8.66
CA GLY A 218 -11.00 -9.82 8.08
C GLY A 218 -10.83 -9.75 6.55
N SER A 219 -11.60 -8.91 5.84
CA SER A 219 -11.39 -8.70 4.39
C SER A 219 -10.22 -7.79 4.04
N LEU A 220 -9.69 -7.03 5.01
CA LEU A 220 -8.61 -6.08 4.82
C LEU A 220 -7.25 -6.60 5.30
N THR A 221 -7.17 -7.80 5.83
CA THR A 221 -5.89 -8.38 6.27
C THR A 221 -5.36 -9.36 5.23
N THR A 222 -4.04 -9.45 5.13
CA THR A 222 -3.36 -10.50 4.35
C THR A 222 -2.88 -11.65 5.23
N LEU A 223 -3.19 -11.63 6.53
CA LEU A 223 -2.78 -12.69 7.46
C LEU A 223 -3.55 -13.98 7.15
N PRO A 224 -2.85 -15.13 7.07
CA PRO A 224 -3.49 -16.38 6.68
C PRO A 224 -4.48 -16.88 7.73
N GLY A 225 -5.58 -17.47 7.25
CA GLY A 225 -6.58 -18.12 8.11
C GLY A 225 -7.62 -17.17 8.74
N ILE A 226 -7.50 -15.85 8.55
CA ILE A 226 -8.54 -14.91 8.95
C ILE A 226 -9.67 -14.90 7.90
N PRO A 227 -10.95 -15.05 8.29
CA PRO A 227 -12.08 -15.01 7.36
C PRO A 227 -12.16 -13.67 6.62
N SER A 228 -12.47 -13.66 5.32
CA SER A 228 -12.62 -12.44 4.51
C SER A 228 -13.94 -11.66 4.77
N SER A 229 -14.36 -11.57 6.03
CA SER A 229 -15.55 -10.85 6.49
C SER A 229 -15.45 -10.53 7.98
N GLY A 230 -16.42 -9.80 8.52
CA GLY A 230 -16.54 -9.48 9.94
C GLY A 230 -16.28 -8.01 10.26
N ALA A 231 -16.62 -7.61 11.49
CA ALA A 231 -16.42 -6.26 12.00
C ALA A 231 -14.99 -6.03 12.49
N GLU A 232 -14.69 -4.81 12.92
CA GLU A 232 -13.43 -4.54 13.63
C GLU A 232 -13.35 -5.37 14.90
N GLY A 233 -12.21 -6.01 15.14
CA GLY A 233 -12.03 -6.81 16.35
C GLY A 233 -10.81 -7.72 16.33
N CYS A 234 -10.80 -8.64 17.29
CA CYS A 234 -9.78 -9.66 17.46
C CYS A 234 -10.14 -10.91 16.68
N TYR A 235 -9.29 -11.29 15.73
CA TYR A 235 -9.46 -12.49 14.91
C TYR A 235 -8.49 -13.57 15.37
N ASN A 236 -8.95 -14.82 15.38
CA ASN A 236 -8.10 -15.95 15.74
C ASN A 236 -6.92 -16.05 14.77
N TYR A 237 -5.73 -15.79 15.31
CA TYR A 237 -4.47 -15.84 14.61
C TYR A 237 -3.40 -16.03 15.68
N PRO A 238 -2.56 -17.08 15.63
CA PRO A 238 -1.60 -17.36 16.70
C PRO A 238 -0.30 -16.54 16.60
N GLY A 239 -0.07 -15.90 15.45
CA GLY A 239 1.21 -15.28 15.11
C GLY A 239 2.05 -16.19 14.22
N GLY A 240 3.30 -15.78 13.99
CA GLY A 240 4.23 -16.46 13.10
C GLY A 240 5.65 -15.91 13.26
N THR A 241 6.59 -16.49 12.52
CA THR A 241 7.96 -16.01 12.46
C THR A 241 8.35 -15.79 11.01
N SER A 242 8.95 -14.64 10.71
CA SER A 242 9.49 -14.35 9.38
C SER A 242 10.81 -13.60 9.50
N ALA A 243 11.59 -13.59 8.42
CA ALA A 243 12.67 -12.63 8.27
C ALA A 243 12.10 -11.20 8.15
N PHE A 244 12.92 -10.21 8.47
CA PHE A 244 12.72 -8.82 8.08
C PHE A 244 14.05 -8.21 7.65
N SER A 245 13.98 -7.09 6.95
CA SER A 245 15.15 -6.30 6.57
C SER A 245 14.95 -4.85 6.94
N PHE A 246 16.02 -4.14 7.23
CA PHE A 246 16.01 -2.68 7.15
C PHE A 246 16.27 -2.26 5.71
N VAL A 247 15.48 -1.32 5.22
CA VAL A 247 15.58 -0.77 3.86
C VAL A 247 15.44 0.75 3.87
N PRO A 248 15.88 1.47 2.83
CA PRO A 248 15.54 2.89 2.69
C PRO A 248 14.02 3.05 2.64
N ALA A 249 13.46 4.03 3.35
CA ALA A 249 12.03 4.28 3.29
C ALA A 249 11.58 4.69 1.89
N SER A 250 10.55 4.03 1.36
CA SER A 250 10.04 4.25 0.00
C SER A 250 8.91 5.29 -0.09
N SER A 251 8.39 5.73 1.06
CA SER A 251 7.24 6.64 1.15
C SER A 251 7.53 8.06 0.65
N GLY A 252 8.81 8.45 0.64
CA GLY A 252 9.25 9.82 0.34
C GLY A 252 9.04 10.80 1.51
N ALA A 253 8.72 10.33 2.72
CA ALA A 253 8.60 11.23 3.87
C ALA A 253 9.94 11.91 4.18
N PRO A 254 9.93 13.21 4.51
CA PRO A 254 11.14 13.98 4.72
C PRO A 254 11.82 13.63 6.06
N ALA A 255 13.15 13.73 6.09
CA ALA A 255 13.93 13.58 7.32
C ALA A 255 13.57 14.65 8.36
N GLU A 256 13.30 15.87 7.88
CA GLU A 256 12.83 16.98 8.70
C GLU A 256 11.31 17.09 8.61
N ALA A 257 10.67 17.37 9.74
CA ALA A 257 9.22 17.54 9.77
C ALA A 257 8.78 18.70 8.85
N SER A 258 7.84 18.45 7.96
CA SER A 258 7.31 19.45 7.03
C SER A 258 6.45 20.54 7.70
N SER A 259 6.03 20.32 8.95
CA SER A 259 5.36 21.28 9.82
C SER A 259 5.51 20.85 11.29
N GLY A 260 5.24 21.75 12.24
CA GLY A 260 5.41 21.47 13.67
C GLY A 260 4.57 20.31 14.23
N ASP A 261 3.47 19.98 13.55
CA ASP A 261 2.58 18.88 13.95
C ASP A 261 2.93 17.55 13.25
N ASN A 262 3.83 17.57 12.27
CA ASN A 262 4.25 16.37 11.56
C ASN A 262 5.43 15.71 12.27
N SER A 263 5.48 14.39 12.20
CA SER A 263 6.64 13.63 12.67
C SER A 263 7.73 13.65 11.59
N PRO A 264 9.02 13.72 11.96
CA PRO A 264 10.10 13.43 11.04
C PRO A 264 10.08 11.95 10.63
N SER A 265 10.75 11.61 9.53
CA SER A 265 11.10 10.24 9.18
C SER A 265 12.58 10.00 9.47
N THR A 266 12.93 8.80 9.94
CA THR A 266 14.35 8.42 10.01
C THR A 266 14.89 7.98 8.64
N GLN A 267 14.05 7.98 7.60
CA GLN A 267 14.33 7.50 6.25
C GLN A 267 14.69 6.01 6.18
N VAL A 268 14.35 5.25 7.23
CA VAL A 268 14.58 3.82 7.34
C VAL A 268 13.25 3.13 7.57
N SER A 269 13.02 2.03 6.87
CA SER A 269 11.86 1.17 7.05
C SER A 269 12.25 -0.23 7.51
N ILE A 270 11.37 -0.87 8.27
CA ILE A 270 11.35 -2.31 8.47
C ILE A 270 10.50 -2.92 7.36
N LEU A 271 11.08 -3.79 6.55
CA LEU A 271 10.37 -4.55 5.51
C LEU A 271 10.20 -6.00 5.96
N LEU A 272 8.96 -6.43 6.15
CA LEU A 272 8.63 -7.80 6.54
C LEU A 272 8.64 -8.75 5.34
N ALA A 273 9.22 -9.94 5.51
CA ALA A 273 9.13 -11.02 4.54
C ALA A 273 7.89 -11.89 4.78
N GLY A 274 7.41 -12.57 3.73
CA GLY A 274 6.28 -13.50 3.83
C GLY A 274 4.95 -12.80 4.15
N VAL A 275 3.99 -13.53 4.70
CA VAL A 275 2.64 -13.04 5.06
C VAL A 275 2.24 -13.40 6.50
N ASP A 276 3.16 -14.01 7.25
CA ASP A 276 2.88 -14.61 8.56
C ASP A 276 3.18 -13.67 9.74
N THR A 277 3.62 -12.44 9.46
CA THR A 277 3.95 -11.46 10.49
C THR A 277 3.43 -10.08 10.13
N PHE A 278 3.23 -9.28 11.18
CA PHE A 278 2.78 -7.91 11.15
C PHE A 278 3.28 -7.21 12.42
N ILE A 279 3.14 -5.89 12.49
CA ILE A 279 3.44 -5.14 13.72
C ILE A 279 2.19 -4.34 14.10
N GLY A 280 1.68 -4.57 15.31
CA GLY A 280 0.53 -3.88 15.90
C GLY A 280 -0.81 -4.25 15.26
N TYR A 281 -1.15 -3.61 14.13
CA TYR A 281 -2.48 -3.66 13.51
C TYR A 281 -2.43 -4.52 12.24
N GLY A 282 -3.33 -5.49 12.09
CA GLY A 282 -3.21 -6.55 11.08
C GLY A 282 -3.74 -6.23 9.68
N ALA A 283 -4.24 -5.02 9.41
CA ALA A 283 -4.74 -4.61 8.09
C ALA A 283 -3.82 -3.54 7.45
N VAL A 284 -2.54 -3.89 7.33
CA VAL A 284 -1.47 -3.01 6.86
C VAL A 284 -0.57 -3.74 5.86
N LEU A 285 0.19 -2.99 5.09
CA LEU A 285 1.23 -3.50 4.20
C LEU A 285 2.50 -3.88 4.99
N LYS A 286 3.56 -4.26 4.28
CA LYS A 286 4.75 -4.90 4.87
C LYS A 286 5.91 -3.95 5.17
N GLU A 287 5.88 -2.73 4.64
CA GLU A 287 6.92 -1.72 4.87
C GLU A 287 6.48 -0.74 5.96
N TYR A 288 7.14 -0.80 7.11
CA TYR A 288 6.91 0.05 8.27
C TYR A 288 8.02 1.07 8.35
N GLU A 289 7.69 2.30 7.98
CA GLU A 289 8.60 3.44 8.11
C GLU A 289 8.80 3.79 9.58
N ILE A 290 10.07 3.89 10.00
CA ILE A 290 10.43 4.29 11.34
C ILE A 290 10.40 5.81 11.41
N LEU A 291 9.51 6.35 12.24
CA LEU A 291 9.45 7.78 12.53
C LEU A 291 10.36 8.15 13.70
N ALA A 292 10.48 7.24 14.68
CA ALA A 292 11.42 7.37 15.79
C ALA A 292 11.73 6.00 16.38
N ILE A 293 12.97 5.81 16.85
CA ILE A 293 13.37 4.62 17.60
C ILE A 293 14.42 4.97 18.66
N THR A 294 14.24 4.42 19.86
CA THR A 294 15.20 4.40 20.97
C THR A 294 15.20 3.01 21.60
N SER A 295 15.96 2.79 22.67
CA SER A 295 15.90 1.52 23.41
C SER A 295 14.52 1.20 24.00
N ASP A 296 13.69 2.24 24.22
CA ASP A 296 12.49 2.18 25.06
C ASP A 296 11.21 2.60 24.31
N TYR A 297 11.36 3.08 23.07
CA TYR A 297 10.28 3.68 22.30
C TYR A 297 10.47 3.39 20.81
N LEU A 298 9.40 2.97 20.16
CA LEU A 298 9.34 2.76 18.72
C LEU A 298 8.08 3.41 18.17
N TYR A 299 8.23 4.26 17.16
CA TYR A 299 7.13 4.89 16.46
C TYR A 299 7.18 4.58 14.98
N LEU A 300 6.14 3.92 14.50
CA LEU A 300 6.04 3.43 13.13
C LEU A 300 4.91 4.11 12.38
N ARG A 301 5.10 4.24 11.07
CA ARG A 301 4.07 4.57 10.09
C ARG A 301 4.03 3.49 9.03
N VAL A 302 2.84 3.02 8.68
CA VAL A 302 2.66 1.95 7.69
C VAL A 302 1.41 2.22 6.86
N GLN A 303 1.46 1.91 5.57
CA GLN A 303 0.27 2.03 4.72
C GLN A 303 -0.75 0.93 5.09
N GLY A 304 -2.02 1.30 5.17
CA GLY A 304 -3.11 0.32 5.27
C GLY A 304 -3.27 -0.47 3.98
N THR A 305 -3.89 -1.64 4.06
CA THR A 305 -4.46 -2.30 2.86
C THR A 305 -5.61 -1.47 2.25
N GLU A 306 -6.20 -0.61 3.06
CA GLU A 306 -7.07 0.48 2.62
C GLU A 306 -6.23 1.53 1.91
N THR A 307 -6.38 1.61 0.58
CA THR A 307 -5.65 2.57 -0.24
C THR A 307 -5.83 4.00 0.28
N GLY A 308 -4.72 4.69 0.51
CA GLY A 308 -4.71 6.07 0.98
C GLY A 308 -4.65 6.24 2.50
N ASN A 309 -4.74 5.17 3.29
CA ASN A 309 -4.61 5.25 4.74
C ASN A 309 -3.15 5.02 5.19
N ALA A 310 -2.69 5.85 6.12
CA ALA A 310 -1.50 5.64 6.93
C ALA A 310 -1.91 5.30 8.36
N TRP A 311 -1.39 4.21 8.89
CA TRP A 311 -1.54 3.81 10.29
C TRP A 311 -0.27 4.13 11.07
N TYR A 312 -0.47 4.63 12.28
CA TYR A 312 0.59 5.08 13.18
C TYR A 312 0.58 4.23 14.44
N LEU A 313 1.74 3.69 14.83
CA LEU A 313 1.86 2.73 15.91
C LEU A 313 2.98 3.13 16.87
N LYS A 314 2.66 3.32 18.16
CA LYS A 314 3.66 3.53 19.22
C LYS A 314 3.80 2.26 20.04
N LEU A 315 5.03 1.77 20.14
CA LEU A 315 5.37 0.58 20.89
C LEU A 315 6.41 0.91 21.96
N LYS A 316 6.44 0.06 22.99
CA LYS A 316 7.45 0.04 24.04
C LYS A 316 7.96 -1.39 24.25
N PRO A 317 9.12 -1.58 24.91
CA PRO A 317 9.54 -2.90 25.35
C PRO A 317 8.46 -3.60 26.17
N ALA A 318 8.26 -4.89 25.90
CA ALA A 318 7.44 -5.73 26.75
C ALA A 318 8.06 -5.82 28.16
N PRO A 319 7.24 -5.80 29.24
CA PRO A 319 7.72 -6.01 30.60
C PRO A 319 8.41 -7.37 30.81
#